data_AF-A0AB35UKF4-F1
#
_entry.id   AF-A0AB35UKF4-F1
#
_cell.length_a   1.000
_cell.length_b   1.000
_cell.length_c   1.000
_cell.angle_alpha   90.00
_cell.angle_beta   90.00
_cell.angle_gamma   90.00
#
_symmetry.space_group_name_H-M   'P 1'
#
loop_
_entity.id
_entity.type
_entity.pdbx_description
1 polymer ?
#
loop_
_entity_poly.entity_id
_entity_poly.type
_entity_poly.pdbx_seq_one_letter_code
_entity_poly.pdbx_strand_id
1 'polypeptide(L)' 'MKRQLTQFGKSIKKALIDQQMTQSDLAHTVGTSKQYLRQIMIGDRPGKKYIDPIIQTLGLQEIHHDSL' A
#
# COMPACT_ATOMS: atom_id res chain seq x y z
N MET A 1 -6.18 -14.40 -14.72
CA MET A 1 -6.13 -12.92 -14.63
C MET A 1 -4.76 -12.48 -14.13
N LYS A 2 -4.05 -11.61 -14.86
CA LYS A 2 -2.80 -11.00 -14.35
C LYS A 2 -3.14 -10.10 -13.16
N ARG A 3 -2.70 -10.47 -11.96
CA ARG A 3 -2.80 -9.65 -10.74
C ARG A 3 -1.86 -8.46 -10.89
N GLN A 4 -2.36 -7.36 -11.45
CA GLN A 4 -1.61 -6.11 -11.60
C GLN A 4 -1.78 -5.25 -10.34
N LEU A 5 -0.79 -4.39 -10.07
CA LEU A 5 -0.89 -3.42 -9.00
C LEU A 5 -1.92 -2.34 -9.37
N THR A 6 -2.75 -1.94 -8.40
CA THR A 6 -3.57 -0.73 -8.49
C THR A 6 -2.66 0.51 -8.49
N GLN A 7 -3.21 1.70 -8.76
CA GLN A 7 -2.43 2.93 -8.64
C GLN A 7 -1.89 3.11 -7.21
N PHE A 8 -2.72 2.85 -6.20
CA PHE A 8 -2.29 2.82 -4.81
C PHE A 8 -1.18 1.79 -4.56
N GLY A 9 -1.31 0.57 -5.10
CA GLY A 9 -0.29 -0.46 -5.01
C GLY A 9 1.05 -0.08 -5.67
N LYS A 10 1.01 0.71 -6.75
CA LYS A 10 2.22 1.28 -7.37
C LYS A 10 2.85 2.35 -6.50
N SER A 11 2.05 3.24 -5.91
CA SER A 11 2.53 4.27 -4.97
C SER A 11 3.22 3.65 -3.75
N ILE A 12 2.62 2.60 -3.18
CA ILE A 12 3.26 1.80 -2.10
C ILE A 12 4.60 1.25 -2.58
N LYS A 13 4.63 0.58 -3.75
CA LYS A 13 5.87 -0.03 -4.27
C LYS A 13 6.97 1.00 -4.49
N LYS A 14 6.63 2.19 -5.00
CA LYS A 14 7.58 3.30 -5.17
C LYS A 14 8.12 3.76 -3.81
N ALA A 15 7.26 4.05 -2.85
CA ALA A 15 7.67 4.52 -1.52
C ALA A 15 8.55 3.51 -0.77
N LEU A 16 8.26 2.21 -0.91
CA LEU A 16 9.11 1.15 -0.36
C LEU A 16 10.54 1.20 -0.92
N ILE A 17 10.69 1.44 -2.23
CA ILE A 17 12.02 1.60 -2.86
C ILE A 17 12.70 2.86 -2.36
N ASP A 18 11.97 3.99 -2.34
CA ASP A 18 12.50 5.30 -1.91
C ASP A 18 12.99 5.26 -0.44
N GLN A 19 12.36 4.45 0.41
CA GLN A 19 12.69 4.30 1.83
C GLN A 19 13.55 3.08 2.16
N GLN A 20 13.99 2.31 1.15
CA GLN A 20 14.71 1.04 1.34
C GLN A 20 13.99 0.04 2.27
N MET A 21 12.65 0.07 2.28
CA MET A 21 11.80 -0.81 3.08
C MET A 21 11.28 -1.99 2.25
N THR A 22 11.15 -3.16 2.87
CA THR A 22 10.46 -4.29 2.23
C THR A 22 8.95 -4.26 2.53
N GLN A 23 8.17 -4.99 1.73
CA GLN A 23 6.75 -5.21 2.03
C GLN A 23 6.54 -5.92 3.38
N SER A 24 7.50 -6.73 3.82
CA SER A 24 7.43 -7.40 5.13
C SER A 24 7.57 -6.39 6.26
N ASP A 25 8.50 -5.43 6.12
CA ASP A 25 8.74 -4.39 7.13
C ASP A 25 7.51 -3.50 7.27
N LEU A 26 6.96 -3.03 6.14
CA LEU A 26 5.73 -2.26 6.15
C LEU A 26 4.58 -3.04 6.79
N ALA A 27 4.41 -4.32 6.41
CA ALA A 27 3.35 -5.15 6.97
C ALA A 27 3.49 -5.30 8.50
N HIS A 28 4.71 -5.51 9.00
CA HIS A 28 5.00 -5.57 10.42
C HIS A 28 4.68 -4.24 11.11
N THR A 29 5.12 -3.11 10.55
CA THR A 29 4.89 -1.76 11.10
C THR A 29 3.41 -1.41 11.21
N VAL A 30 2.59 -1.78 10.21
CA VAL A 30 1.13 -1.51 10.23
C VAL A 30 0.31 -2.61 10.90
N GLY A 31 0.96 -3.64 11.46
CA GLY A 31 0.29 -4.74 12.16
C GLY A 31 -0.54 -5.66 11.26
N THR A 32 -0.05 -5.97 10.05
CA THR A 32 -0.68 -6.88 9.10
C THR A 32 0.29 -7.94 8.56
N SER A 33 -0.17 -8.83 7.68
CA SER A 33 0.69 -9.79 6.99
C SER A 33 1.10 -9.29 5.60
N LYS A 34 2.29 -9.69 5.14
CA LYS A 34 2.76 -9.41 3.77
C LYS A 34 1.75 -9.89 2.71
N GLN A 35 1.10 -11.03 2.94
CA GLN A 35 0.09 -11.56 2.03
C GLN A 35 -1.15 -10.67 1.97
N TYR A 36 -1.63 -10.18 3.12
CA TYR A 36 -2.77 -9.27 3.17
C TYR A 36 -2.43 -7.91 2.55
N LEU A 37 -1.24 -7.36 2.83
CA LEU A 37 -0.72 -6.17 2.18
C LEU A 37 -0.69 -6.32 0.65
N ARG A 38 -0.19 -7.46 0.14
CA ARG A 38 -0.20 -7.75 -1.30
C ARG A 38 -1.63 -7.76 -1.86
N GLN A 39 -2.61 -8.32 -1.15
CA GLN A 39 -4.01 -8.33 -1.58
C GLN A 39 -4.59 -6.91 -1.67
N ILE A 40 -4.21 -6.01 -0.76
CA ILE A 40 -4.58 -4.58 -0.84
C ILE A 40 -3.94 -3.94 -2.08
N MET A 41 -2.65 -4.17 -2.31
CA MET A 41 -1.91 -3.56 -3.44
C MET A 41 -2.45 -3.96 -4.83
N ILE A 42 -3.10 -5.11 -4.95
CA ILE A 42 -3.72 -5.58 -6.22
C ILE A 42 -5.23 -5.34 -6.27
N GLY A 43 -5.84 -4.81 -5.21
CA GLY A 43 -7.28 -4.55 -5.13
C GLY A 43 -8.15 -5.77 -4.79
N ASP A 44 -7.55 -6.93 -4.46
CA ASP A 44 -8.28 -8.14 -4.01
C ASP A 44 -8.94 -7.92 -2.63
N ARG A 45 -8.42 -6.99 -1.82
CA ARG A 45 -8.98 -6.59 -0.53
C ARG A 45 -9.08 -5.07 -0.42
N PRO A 46 -10.18 -4.54 0.13
CA PRO A 46 -10.36 -3.09 0.28
C PRO A 46 -9.40 -2.50 1.32
N GLY A 47 -8.93 -3.29 2.30
CA GLY A 47 -7.86 -2.86 3.22
C GLY A 47 -8.20 -1.68 4.13
N LYS A 48 -9.48 -1.29 4.28
CA LYS A 48 -9.92 -0.05 4.95
C LYS A 48 -9.20 0.26 6.27
N LYS A 49 -9.01 -0.73 7.14
CA LYS A 49 -8.29 -0.56 8.42
C LYS A 49 -6.81 -0.18 8.26
N TYR A 50 -6.18 -0.58 7.17
CA TYR A 50 -4.74 -0.47 6.95
C TYR A 50 -4.36 0.62 5.94
N ILE A 51 -5.32 1.20 5.21
CA ILE A 51 -5.02 2.29 4.25
C ILE A 51 -4.37 3.47 4.97
N ASP A 52 -5.02 4.01 6.00
CA ASP A 52 -4.49 5.20 6.71
C ASP A 52 -3.14 4.90 7.39
N PRO A 53 -2.96 3.78 8.11
CA PRO A 53 -1.64 3.39 8.63
C PRO A 53 -0.56 3.24 7.56
N ILE A 54 -0.89 2.69 6.38
CA ILE A 54 0.06 2.55 5.27
C ILE A 54 0.45 3.93 4.73
N ILE A 55 -0.52 4.81 4.52
CA ILE A 55 -0.31 6.17 4.03
C ILE A 55 0.58 6.95 5.01
N GLN A 56 0.26 6.90 6.30
CA GLN A 56 1.05 7.57 7.36
C GLN A 56 2.46 7.01 7.45
N THR A 57 2.61 5.67 7.47
CA THR A 57 3.94 5.01 7.57
C THR A 57 4.83 5.36 6.38
N LEU A 58 4.26 5.39 5.17
CA LEU A 58 5.01 5.67 3.95
C LEU A 58 5.11 7.17 3.64
N GLY A 59 4.52 8.05 4.44
CA GLY A 59 4.47 9.49 4.17
C GLY A 59 3.84 9.82 2.82
N LEU A 60 2.90 9.01 2.35
CA LEU A 60 2.19 9.28 1.10
C LEU A 60 1.29 10.49 1.33
N GLN A 61 1.43 11.53 0.51
CA GLN A 61 0.40 12.56 0.45
C GLN A 61 -0.86 11.89 -0.07
N GLU A 62 -1.96 12.01 0.67
CA GLU A 62 -3.26 11.49 0.28
C GLU A 62 -3.51 11.96 -1.16
N ILE A 63 -3.49 11.03 -2.12
CA ILE A 63 -3.82 11.35 -3.50
C ILE A 63 -5.32 11.62 -3.44
N HIS A 64 -5.69 12.88 -3.17
CA HIS A 64 -7.03 13.38 -3.41
C HIS A 64 -7.34 12.97 -4.84
N HIS A 65 -8.26 12.04 -4.97
CA HIS A 65 -8.84 11.67 -6.24
C HIS A 65 -9.68 12.87 -6.63
N ASP A 66 -9.05 13.93 -7.14
CA ASP A 66 -9.74 15.03 -7.77
C ASP A 66 -10.45 14.42 -8.98
N SER A 67 -11.74 14.19 -8.79
CA SER A 67 -12.69 14.07 -9.87
C SER A 67 -12.64 15.38 -10.66
N LEU A 68 -12.08 15.30 -11.87
CA LEU A 68 -12.44 16.14 -13.00
C LEU A 68 -13.01 15.23 -14.09
#